data_AF-A0A3C1YDE1-F1
#
_entry.id   AF-A0A3C1YDE1-F1
#
_cell.length_a   1.000
_cell.length_b   1.000
_cell.length_c   1.000
_cell.angle_alpha   90.00
_cell.angle_beta   90.00
_cell.angle_gamma   90.00
#
_symmetry.space_group_name_H-M   'P 1'
#
loop_
_entity.id
_entity.type
_entity.pdbx_description
1 polymer ?
#
loop_
_entity_poly.entity_id
_entity_poly.type
_entity_poly.pdbx_seq_one_letter_code
_entity_poly.pdbx_strand_id
1 'polypeptide(L)'
;AVTFDAEPCGNEDPYGCLASFYLTRSPCARMHGAFAALKRWGELIEEYGIDGVIFYCLKFCDSWYYLGQILKEKIKHTPVLILEGEYTAGSGSGQMRTRLEAFLEMLSRRE
;
A
#
# COMPACT_ATOMS: atom_id res chain seq x y z
N ALA A 1 -1.53 14.69 -5.03
CA ALA A 1 -2.12 13.49 -5.65
C ALA A 1 -2.78 13.93 -6.94
N VAL A 2 -2.41 13.37 -8.08
CA VAL A 2 -3.03 13.70 -9.38
C VAL A 2 -4.40 13.01 -9.41
N THR A 3 -5.47 13.79 -9.49
CA THR A 3 -6.85 13.31 -9.60
C THR A 3 -7.01 12.52 -10.90
N PHE A 4 -7.97 11.57 -10.91
CA PHE A 4 -8.31 10.81 -12.11
C PHE A 4 -8.92 11.70 -13.22
N ASP A 5 -9.23 12.95 -12.87
CA ASP A 5 -9.63 14.04 -13.76
C ASP A 5 -8.38 14.64 -14.42
N ALA A 6 -7.68 13.83 -15.22
CA ALA A 6 -6.62 14.37 -16.08
C ALA A 6 -7.26 15.46 -16.95
N GLU A 7 -7.09 16.73 -16.56
CA GLU A 7 -7.37 17.84 -17.45
C GLU A 7 -6.65 17.53 -18.75
N PRO A 8 -7.34 17.58 -19.91
CA PRO A 8 -6.69 17.30 -21.17
C PRO A 8 -5.51 18.25 -21.30
N CYS A 9 -4.31 17.68 -21.31
CA CYS A 9 -3.09 18.33 -21.75
C CYS A 9 -3.43 19.00 -23.07
N GLY A 10 -3.42 20.34 -23.11
CA GLY A 10 -4.09 21.15 -24.13
C GLY A 10 -3.63 20.88 -25.57
N ASN A 11 -2.94 21.83 -26.20
CA ASN A 11 -2.35 21.63 -27.54
C ASN A 11 -0.97 20.95 -27.48
N GLU A 12 -0.67 20.21 -26.40
CA GLU A 12 0.59 19.49 -26.21
C GLU A 12 0.57 18.10 -26.85
N ASP A 13 1.74 17.50 -27.09
CA ASP A 13 1.85 16.13 -27.59
C ASP A 13 1.06 15.16 -26.68
N PRO A 14 -0.04 14.58 -27.17
CA PRO A 14 -0.92 13.76 -26.33
C PRO A 14 -0.22 12.49 -25.83
N TYR A 15 0.76 11.96 -26.58
CA TYR A 15 1.52 10.78 -26.18
C TYR A 15 2.51 11.08 -25.06
N GLY A 16 3.23 12.20 -25.15
CA GLY A 16 4.12 12.67 -24.10
C GLY A 16 3.40 12.94 -22.79
N CYS A 17 2.22 13.58 -22.87
CA CYS A 17 1.39 13.79 -21.69
C CYS A 17 0.90 12.48 -21.06
N LEU A 18 0.40 11.56 -21.87
CA LEU A 18 -0.03 10.25 -21.39
C LEU A 18 1.13 9.51 -20.71
N ALA A 19 2.31 9.50 -21.33
CA ALA A 19 3.50 8.87 -20.77
C ALA A 19 3.88 9.50 -19.42
N SER A 20 3.91 10.84 -19.33
CA SER A 20 4.19 11.56 -18.08
C SER A 20 3.18 11.19 -16.99
N PHE A 21 1.89 11.15 -17.32
CA PHE A 21 0.84 10.77 -16.39
C PHE A 21 0.99 9.35 -15.85
N TYR A 22 1.30 8.36 -16.71
CA TYR A 22 1.55 6.99 -16.26
C TYR A 22 2.79 6.85 -15.37
N LEU A 23 3.84 7.63 -15.63
CA LEU A 23 5.13 7.53 -14.93
C LEU A 23 5.22 8.36 -13.65
N THR A 24 4.43 9.44 -13.52
CA THR A 24 4.44 10.33 -12.34
C THR A 24 3.46 9.92 -11.26
N ARG A 25 2.54 9.00 -11.56
CA ARG A 25 1.66 8.38 -10.56
C ARG A 25 2.46 7.63 -9.51
N SER A 26 1.83 7.40 -8.35
CA SER A 26 2.42 6.52 -7.35
C SER A 26 2.77 5.18 -8.01
N PRO A 27 4.05 4.78 -8.01
CA PRO A 27 4.49 3.61 -8.74
C PRO A 27 3.88 2.33 -8.14
N CYS A 28 3.52 1.39 -9.01
CA CYS A 28 3.27 0.02 -8.57
C CYS A 28 4.56 -0.59 -8.01
N ALA A 29 4.46 -1.55 -7.09
CA ALA A 29 5.62 -2.22 -6.49
C ALA A 29 6.59 -2.86 -7.52
N ARG A 30 6.12 -3.13 -8.75
CA ARG A 30 6.94 -3.63 -9.86
C ARG A 30 7.72 -2.56 -10.64
N MET A 31 7.44 -1.28 -10.41
CA MET A 31 8.02 -0.18 -11.17
C MET A 31 9.33 0.29 -10.52
N HIS A 32 10.22 0.87 -11.33
CA HIS A 32 11.41 1.51 -10.83
C HIS A 32 11.03 2.65 -9.87
N GLY A 33 11.76 2.78 -8.75
CA GLY A 33 11.47 3.78 -7.74
C GLY A 33 10.29 3.45 -6.81
N ALA A 34 9.69 2.26 -6.89
CA ALA A 34 8.60 1.85 -5.99
C ALA A 34 8.92 2.04 -4.50
N PHE A 35 10.16 1.77 -4.11
CA PHE A 35 10.63 1.92 -2.73
C PHE A 35 10.65 3.37 -2.23
N ALA A 36 10.60 4.37 -3.12
CA ALA A 36 10.51 5.77 -2.73
C ALA A 36 9.19 6.07 -1.98
N ALA A 37 8.12 5.33 -2.30
CA ALA A 37 6.83 5.45 -1.61
C ALA A 37 6.92 5.07 -0.12
N LEU A 38 7.84 4.17 0.26
CA LEU A 38 8.00 3.74 1.66
C LEU A 38 8.33 4.90 2.60
N LYS A 39 9.14 5.86 2.14
CA LYS A 39 9.49 7.04 2.94
C LYS A 39 8.23 7.86 3.23
N ARG A 40 7.44 8.15 2.20
CA ARG A 40 6.20 8.90 2.36
C ARG A 40 5.17 8.16 3.21
N TRP A 41 5.07 6.83 3.10
CA TRP A 41 4.19 6.05 3.97
C TRP A 41 4.61 6.11 5.43
N GLY A 42 5.91 6.01 5.72
CA GLY A 42 6.43 6.19 7.08
C GLY A 42 6.10 7.57 7.65
N GLU A 43 6.33 8.63 6.87
CA GLU A 43 5.98 10.00 7.25
C GLU A 43 4.48 10.15 7.54
N LEU A 44 3.61 9.56 6.70
CA LEU A 44 2.16 9.59 6.91
C LEU A 44 1.74 8.87 8.20
N ILE A 45 2.37 7.74 8.52
CA ILE A 45 2.05 6.98 9.73
C ILE A 45 2.35 7.79 10.98
N GLU A 46 3.48 8.50 10.99
CA GLU A 46 3.86 9.41 12.08
C GLU A 46 2.97 10.65 12.12
N GLU A 47 2.75 11.30 10.97
CA GLU A 47 1.96 12.52 10.80
C GLU A 47 0.51 12.36 11.31
N TYR A 48 -0.11 11.20 11.03
CA TYR A 48 -1.48 10.91 11.42
C TYR A 48 -1.60 10.14 12.74
N GLY A 49 -0.49 9.85 13.43
CA GLY A 49 -0.51 9.09 14.69
C GLY A 49 -1.16 7.71 14.54
N ILE A 50 -0.82 6.97 13.48
CA ILE A 50 -1.44 5.68 13.17
C ILE A 50 -0.98 4.59 14.17
N ASP A 51 -1.94 3.96 14.85
CA ASP A 51 -1.69 2.91 15.84
C ASP A 51 -1.32 1.56 15.24
N GLY A 52 -1.73 1.28 13.99
CA GLY A 52 -1.45 0.02 13.31
C GLY A 52 -1.68 0.11 11.80
N VAL A 53 -0.90 -0.65 11.03
CA VAL A 53 -0.99 -0.69 9.56
C VAL A 53 -1.42 -2.08 9.10
N ILE A 54 -2.45 -2.15 8.27
CA ILE A 54 -2.80 -3.35 7.53
C ILE A 54 -2.34 -3.15 6.09
N PHE A 55 -1.37 -3.96 5.66
CA PHE A 55 -0.87 -3.98 4.30
C PHE A 55 -1.45 -5.19 3.57
N TYR A 56 -2.38 -4.94 2.68
CA TYR A 56 -3.02 -6.00 1.89
C TYR A 56 -2.33 -6.15 0.53
N CYS A 57 -2.03 -7.38 0.15
CA CYS A 57 -1.62 -7.72 -1.22
C CYS A 57 -2.36 -8.94 -1.73
N LEU A 58 -2.46 -9.04 -3.05
CA LEU A 58 -3.00 -10.25 -3.68
C LEU A 58 -1.99 -11.39 -3.53
N LYS A 59 -2.49 -12.62 -3.35
CA LYS A 59 -1.65 -13.81 -3.44
C LYS A 59 -0.90 -13.83 -4.76
N PHE A 60 0.35 -14.29 -4.70
CA PHE A 60 1.28 -14.35 -5.82
C PHE A 60 1.67 -12.98 -6.40
N CYS A 61 1.40 -11.90 -5.68
CA CYS A 61 1.90 -10.57 -6.02
C CYS A 61 3.22 -10.28 -5.30
N ASP A 62 4.27 -11.00 -5.68
CA ASP A 62 5.56 -11.01 -4.97
C ASP A 62 6.16 -9.61 -4.79
N SER A 63 6.02 -8.74 -5.80
CA SER A 63 6.51 -7.36 -5.72
C SER A 63 5.85 -6.59 -4.58
N TRP A 64 4.53 -6.72 -4.43
CA TRP A 64 3.79 -6.07 -3.35
C TRP A 64 4.05 -6.73 -2.01
N TYR A 65 4.10 -8.07 -1.96
CA TYR A 65 4.42 -8.79 -0.74
C TYR A 65 5.79 -8.37 -0.19
N TYR A 66 6.82 -8.35 -1.03
CA TYR A 66 8.17 -7.95 -0.64
C TYR A 66 8.24 -6.47 -0.21
N LEU A 67 7.55 -5.57 -0.92
CA LEU A 67 7.44 -4.17 -0.51
C LEU A 67 6.79 -4.03 0.88
N GLY A 68 5.75 -4.83 1.15
CA GLY A 68 5.11 -4.91 2.46
C GLY A 68 6.05 -5.42 3.55
N GLN A 69 6.87 -6.45 3.28
CA GLN A 69 7.88 -6.92 4.23
C GLN A 69 8.90 -5.83 4.55
N ILE A 70 9.40 -5.10 3.54
CA ILE A 70 10.33 -3.98 3.76
C ILE A 70 9.65 -2.86 4.56
N LEU A 71 8.38 -2.55 4.27
CA LEU A 71 7.60 -1.58 5.04
C LEU A 71 7.56 -1.96 6.52
N LYS A 72 7.23 -3.23 6.81
CA LYS A 72 7.21 -3.79 8.17
C LYS A 72 8.57 -3.76 8.84
N GLU A 73 9.65 -3.97 8.10
CA GLU A 73 11.01 -3.85 8.64
C GLU A 73 11.40 -2.40 8.97
N LYS A 74 10.96 -1.44 8.15
CA LYS A 74 11.28 -0.02 8.34
C LYS A 74 10.49 0.63 9.46
N ILE A 75 9.21 0.28 9.61
CA ILE A 75 8.35 0.83 10.66
C ILE A 75 8.58 0.03 11.94
N LYS A 76 9.18 0.67 12.95
CA LYS A 76 9.53 -0.01 14.21
C LYS A 76 8.47 0.14 15.31
N HIS A 77 7.78 1.27 15.36
CA HIS A 77 6.93 1.62 16.49
C HIS A 77 5.45 1.24 16.26
N THR A 78 4.99 1.38 15.02
CA THR A 78 3.64 1.01 14.60
C THR A 78 3.61 -0.45 14.11
N PRO A 79 2.79 -1.34 14.69
CA PRO A 79 2.65 -2.72 14.22
C PRO A 79 2.12 -2.76 12.79
N VAL A 80 2.72 -3.63 11.97
CA VAL A 80 2.31 -3.83 10.58
C VAL A 80 1.89 -5.28 10.35
N LEU A 81 0.64 -5.48 9.92
CA LEU A 81 0.10 -6.76 9.49
C LEU A 81 0.14 -6.86 7.96
N ILE A 82 0.91 -7.83 7.44
CA ILE A 82 0.88 -8.18 6.01
C ILE A 82 -0.21 -9.23 5.80
N LEU A 83 -1.23 -8.90 5.01
CA LEU A 83 -2.36 -9.76 4.70
C LEU A 83 -2.34 -10.10 3.21
N GLU A 84 -2.45 -11.39 2.89
CA GLU A 84 -2.58 -11.87 1.52
C GLU A 84 -4.01 -12.37 1.29
N GLY A 85 -4.58 -12.04 0.14
CA GLY A 85 -5.93 -12.48 -0.23
C GLY A 85 -6.10 -12.84 -1.70
N GLU A 86 -7.25 -13.44 -1.99
CA GLU A 86 -7.67 -13.86 -3.33
C GLU A 86 -8.97 -13.13 -3.71
N TYR A 87 -9.26 -13.04 -5.01
CA TYR A 87 -10.51 -12.45 -5.50
C TYR A 87 -11.74 -13.34 -5.27
N THR A 88 -11.54 -14.63 -5.03
CA THR A 88 -12.63 -15.60 -4.91
C THR A 88 -13.40 -15.37 -3.61
N ALA A 89 -14.65 -14.93 -3.74
CA ALA A 89 -15.55 -14.75 -2.61
C ALA A 89 -15.68 -16.07 -1.82
N GLY A 90 -15.33 -16.02 -0.53
CA GLY A 90 -15.43 -17.15 0.40
C GLY A 90 -14.09 -17.85 0.72
N SER A 91 -13.13 -17.89 -0.20
CA SER A 91 -11.82 -18.52 0.03
C SER A 91 -10.97 -17.70 0.99
N GLY A 92 -10.58 -18.30 2.13
CA GLY A 92 -9.67 -17.68 3.10
C GLY A 92 -10.27 -16.56 3.97
N SER A 93 -11.56 -16.25 3.82
CA SER A 93 -12.26 -15.20 4.57
C SER A 93 -12.19 -15.38 6.09
N GLY A 94 -12.37 -16.61 6.58
CA GLY A 94 -12.26 -16.94 8.01
C GLY A 94 -10.86 -16.72 8.57
N GLN A 95 -9.82 -17.15 7.84
CA GLN A 95 -8.42 -16.94 8.26
C GLN A 95 -8.07 -15.46 8.30
N MET A 96 -8.48 -14.69 7.28
CA MET A 96 -8.28 -13.24 7.26
C MET A 96 -8.97 -12.57 8.45
N ARG A 97 -10.21 -12.95 8.74
CA ARG A 97 -10.96 -12.44 9.88
C ARG A 97 -10.24 -12.69 11.20
N THR A 98 -9.82 -13.92 11.49
CA THR A 98 -9.11 -14.24 12.74
C THR A 98 -7.79 -13.46 12.87
N ARG A 99 -7.05 -13.27 11.77
CA ARG A 99 -5.81 -12.48 11.79
C ARG A 99 -6.06 -11.00 12.06
N LEU A 100 -7.14 -10.44 11.51
CA LEU A 100 -7.56 -9.07 11.76
C LEU A 100 -8.04 -8.88 13.20
N GLU A 101 -8.88 -9.79 13.71
CA GLU A 101 -9.35 -9.79 15.09
C GLU A 101 -8.17 -9.83 16.07
N ALA A 102 -7.25 -10.78 15.92
CA ALA A 102 -6.06 -10.88 16.76
C ALA A 102 -5.15 -9.64 16.67
N PHE A 103 -5.05 -9.02 15.49
CA PHE A 103 -4.28 -7.79 15.32
C PHE A 103 -4.93 -6.60 16.04
N LEU A 104 -6.25 -6.44 15.92
CA LEU A 104 -6.99 -5.39 16.63
C LEU A 104 -6.92 -5.59 18.16
N GLU A 105 -7.08 -6.82 18.65
CA GLU A 105 -6.92 -7.14 20.08
C GLU A 105 -5.50 -6.82 20.61
N MET A 106 -4.48 -7.06 19.79
CA MET A 106 -3.10 -6.69 20.15
C MET A 106 -2.93 -5.17 20.23
N LEU A 107 -3.58 -4.40 19.36
CA LEU A 107 -3.54 -2.94 19.40
C LEU A 107 -4.26 -2.38 20.64
N SER A 108 -5.44 -2.88 20.97
CA SER A 108 -6.21 -2.39 22.14
C SER A 108 -5.54 -2.67 23.49
N ARG A 109 -4.61 -3.64 23.56
CA ARG A 109 -3.86 -3.97 24.78
C ARG A 109 -2.61 -3.10 24.99
N ARG A 110 -2.29 -2.20 24.06
CA ARG A 110 -1.15 -1.28 24.15
C ARG A 110 -1.49 0.05 24.84
N GLU A 111 -2.75 0.26 25.18
CA GLU A 111 -3.24 1.39 25.99
C GLU A 111 -2.96 1.20 27.49
#